data_AF-A0A376IYS7-F1
#
_entry.id   AF-A0A376IYS7-F1
#
_cell.length_a   1.000
_cell.length_b   1.000
_cell.length_c   1.000
_cell.angle_alpha   90.00
_cell.angle_beta   90.00
_cell.angle_gamma   90.00
#
_symmetry.space_group_name_H-M   'P 1'
#
loop_
_entity.id
_entity.type
_entity.pdbx_description
1 polymer ?
#
loop_
_entity_poly.entity_id
_entity_poly.type
_entity_poly.pdbx_seq_one_letter_code
_entity_poly.pdbx_strand_id
1 'polypeptide(L)'
;MKKHPATPHDSVFKAFLTHPETARDFLSIHLPPALREICDLDTLQLAPGSFVEESLRPYYSDILYSLKTQGGDGFIYTLIEHQSRPDKHMAFRLMRYAIAAMQQHLDAGHDTLPLVIPILFYQGQTSPYPYSLSWLQEFANPALARQLYCGDFPLVDITVIPDDDIMQHKRIALLELLQKHIRQRDLAELLNQVVTLLLAGYHYRKAGALPDELYVPGGGDTKPGGPVNHSGIASAATWRHADDHR
;
A
#
# COMPACT_ATOMS: atom_id res chain seq x y z
N MET A 1 8.66 -15.57 -13.64
CA MET A 1 7.81 -16.79 -13.62
C MET A 1 7.37 -17.12 -15.04
N LYS A 2 7.35 -18.40 -15.40
CA LYS A 2 7.02 -18.88 -16.75
C LYS A 2 5.52 -18.74 -17.02
N LYS A 3 5.20 -18.31 -18.24
CA LYS A 3 3.89 -18.16 -18.88
C LYS A 3 3.00 -19.40 -18.62
N HIS A 4 1.78 -19.19 -18.12
CA HIS A 4 0.70 -20.16 -18.36
C HIS A 4 -0.01 -19.71 -19.65
N PRO A 5 -0.10 -20.54 -20.70
CA PRO A 5 -0.88 -20.20 -21.88
C PRO A 5 -2.34 -19.98 -21.49
N ALA A 6 -3.00 -19.01 -22.13
CA ALA A 6 -4.45 -18.79 -21.99
C ALA A 6 -5.16 -20.12 -22.25
N THR A 7 -5.86 -20.63 -21.24
CA THR A 7 -6.66 -21.84 -21.41
C THR A 7 -7.83 -21.53 -22.36
N PRO A 8 -8.36 -22.49 -23.13
CA PRO A 8 -9.51 -22.24 -24.01
C PRO A 8 -10.70 -21.58 -23.28
N HIS A 9 -10.91 -21.91 -22.01
CA HIS A 9 -11.92 -21.30 -21.15
C HIS A 9 -11.66 -19.80 -20.87
N ASP A 10 -10.40 -19.43 -20.66
CA ASP A 10 -9.96 -18.03 -20.46
C ASP A 10 -10.23 -17.18 -21.71
N SER A 11 -9.95 -17.72 -22.89
CA SER A 11 -10.22 -17.06 -24.16
C SER A 11 -11.72 -16.90 -24.44
N VAL A 12 -12.53 -17.91 -24.11
CA VAL A 12 -14.00 -17.84 -24.25
C VAL A 12 -14.57 -16.79 -23.31
N PHE A 13 -14.16 -16.80 -22.03
CA PHE A 13 -14.59 -15.81 -21.05
C PHE A 13 -14.34 -14.39 -21.54
N LYS A 14 -13.09 -14.12 -21.98
CA LYS A 14 -12.70 -12.83 -22.54
C LYS A 14 -13.51 -12.46 -23.77
N ALA A 15 -13.69 -13.39 -24.71
CA ALA A 15 -14.44 -13.12 -25.93
C ALA A 15 -15.90 -12.73 -25.67
N PHE A 16 -16.55 -13.33 -24.67
CA PHE A 16 -17.94 -13.00 -24.35
C PHE A 16 -18.07 -11.65 -23.66
N LEU A 17 -17.28 -11.42 -22.61
CA LEU A 17 -17.44 -10.24 -21.77
C LEU A 17 -16.80 -8.99 -22.37
N THR A 18 -16.06 -9.04 -23.49
CA THR A 18 -15.69 -7.83 -24.25
C THR A 18 -16.87 -7.22 -25.01
N HIS A 19 -17.98 -7.95 -25.13
CA HIS A 19 -19.23 -7.42 -25.70
C HIS A 19 -20.00 -6.64 -24.61
N PRO A 20 -20.30 -5.34 -24.82
CA PRO A 20 -20.94 -4.50 -23.81
C PRO A 20 -22.29 -5.03 -23.31
N GLU A 21 -23.11 -5.65 -24.17
CA GLU A 21 -24.39 -6.25 -23.77
C GLU A 21 -24.19 -7.40 -22.77
N THR A 22 -23.27 -8.32 -23.07
CA THR A 22 -22.94 -9.43 -22.15
C THR A 22 -22.39 -8.92 -20.83
N ALA A 23 -21.53 -7.89 -20.87
CA ALA A 23 -20.97 -7.29 -19.66
C ALA A 23 -22.06 -6.56 -18.84
N ARG A 24 -22.99 -5.86 -19.49
CA ARG A 24 -24.15 -5.24 -18.85
C ARG A 24 -25.00 -6.28 -18.13
N ASP A 25 -25.35 -7.38 -18.81
CA ASP A 25 -26.11 -8.48 -18.22
C ASP A 25 -25.38 -9.07 -17.01
N PHE A 26 -24.08 -9.34 -17.16
CA PHE A 26 -23.23 -9.85 -16.10
C PHE A 26 -23.24 -8.94 -14.86
N LEU A 27 -23.02 -7.64 -15.04
CA LEU A 27 -23.01 -6.66 -13.96
C LEU A 27 -24.40 -6.49 -13.32
N SER A 28 -25.46 -6.48 -14.12
CA SER A 28 -26.84 -6.39 -13.64
C SER A 28 -27.22 -7.56 -12.73
N ILE A 29 -26.75 -8.76 -13.05
CA ILE A 29 -27.01 -10.00 -12.29
C ILE A 29 -26.12 -10.09 -11.04
N HIS A 30 -24.83 -9.77 -11.16
CA HIS A 30 -23.83 -10.16 -10.16
C HIS A 30 -23.34 -9.02 -9.26
N LEU A 31 -23.56 -7.74 -9.61
CA LEU A 31 -23.23 -6.67 -8.69
C LEU A 31 -24.16 -6.69 -7.46
N PRO A 32 -23.60 -6.52 -6.24
CA PRO A 32 -24.40 -6.26 -5.06
C PRO A 32 -25.35 -5.06 -5.29
N PRO A 33 -26.61 -5.10 -4.79
CA PRO A 33 -27.60 -4.05 -5.06
C PRO A 33 -27.10 -2.63 -4.80
N ALA A 34 -26.42 -2.41 -3.68
CA ALA A 34 -25.87 -1.09 -3.31
C ALA A 34 -24.81 -0.57 -4.30
N LEU A 35 -24.01 -1.46 -4.91
CA LEU A 35 -23.05 -1.08 -5.95
C LEU A 35 -23.72 -0.92 -7.31
N ARG A 36 -24.76 -1.70 -7.59
CA ARG A 36 -25.52 -1.57 -8.84
C ARG A 36 -26.30 -0.25 -8.88
N GLU A 37 -26.85 0.20 -7.76
CA GLU A 37 -27.63 1.44 -7.64
C GLU A 37 -26.82 2.71 -7.95
N ILE A 38 -25.51 2.69 -7.81
CA ILE A 38 -24.64 3.83 -8.14
C ILE A 38 -24.15 3.81 -9.60
N CYS A 39 -24.35 2.70 -10.32
CA CYS A 39 -23.85 2.47 -11.68
C CYS A 39 -24.89 2.81 -12.76
N ASP A 40 -24.53 3.60 -13.77
CA ASP A 40 -25.28 3.71 -15.02
C ASP A 40 -24.76 2.69 -16.04
N LEU A 41 -25.36 1.48 -16.04
CA LEU A 41 -24.93 0.37 -16.90
C LEU A 41 -25.21 0.60 -18.40
N ASP A 42 -25.99 1.61 -18.78
CA ASP A 42 -26.24 1.95 -20.19
C ASP A 42 -25.05 2.72 -20.79
N THR A 43 -24.18 3.28 -19.94
CA THR A 43 -22.98 4.04 -20.34
C THR A 43 -21.71 3.19 -20.41
N LEU A 44 -21.84 1.86 -20.34
CA LEU A 44 -20.72 0.92 -20.29
C LEU A 44 -19.81 1.06 -21.52
N GLN A 45 -18.53 1.36 -21.30
CA GLN A 45 -17.51 1.49 -22.34
C GLN A 45 -16.28 0.66 -22.00
N LEU A 46 -15.84 -0.18 -22.94
CA LEU A 46 -14.64 -0.99 -22.74
C LEU A 46 -13.42 -0.06 -22.69
N ALA A 47 -12.72 -0.04 -21.55
CA ALA A 47 -11.52 0.77 -21.41
C ALA A 47 -10.36 0.13 -22.19
N PRO A 48 -9.52 0.92 -22.88
CA PRO A 48 -8.38 0.38 -23.62
C PRO A 48 -7.39 -0.29 -22.66
N GLY A 49 -7.18 -1.60 -22.82
CA GLY A 49 -6.32 -2.46 -21.98
C GLY A 49 -4.80 -2.28 -22.21
N SER A 50 -4.37 -1.11 -22.65
CA SER A 50 -2.97 -0.73 -22.80
C SER A 50 -2.66 0.37 -21.80
N PHE A 51 -1.46 0.38 -21.21
CA PHE A 51 -0.90 1.40 -20.30
C PHE A 51 -0.81 1.10 -18.79
N VAL A 52 -1.00 -0.16 -18.37
CA VAL A 52 -0.48 -0.67 -17.10
C VAL A 52 1.03 -0.93 -17.22
N GLU A 53 1.75 -0.52 -16.18
CA GLU A 53 3.19 -0.68 -15.92
C GLU A 53 3.76 -1.96 -16.55
N GLU A 54 4.91 -1.89 -17.21
CA GLU A 54 5.49 -3.00 -17.99
C GLU A 54 5.73 -4.27 -17.14
N SER A 55 5.88 -4.12 -15.82
CA SER A 55 5.99 -5.16 -14.79
C SER A 55 4.67 -5.89 -14.46
N LEU A 56 3.53 -5.24 -14.74
CA LEU A 56 2.16 -5.68 -14.46
C LEU A 56 1.43 -6.19 -15.71
N ARG A 57 1.95 -5.92 -16.91
CA ARG A 57 1.44 -6.43 -18.20
C ARG A 57 1.19 -7.96 -18.27
N PRO A 58 1.97 -8.84 -17.61
CA PRO A 58 1.68 -10.28 -17.63
C PRO A 58 0.41 -10.67 -16.86
N TYR A 59 -0.19 -9.73 -16.14
CA TYR A 59 -1.24 -9.94 -15.17
C TYR A 59 -2.44 -9.02 -15.44
N TYR A 60 -2.68 -8.53 -16.66
CA TYR A 60 -3.89 -7.74 -16.90
C TYR A 60 -5.13 -8.48 -16.42
N SER A 61 -6.00 -7.73 -15.76
CA SER A 61 -7.41 -8.09 -15.65
C SER A 61 -7.93 -8.37 -17.04
N ASP A 62 -8.69 -9.44 -17.16
CA ASP A 62 -9.22 -9.86 -18.44
C ASP A 62 -10.00 -8.73 -19.11
N ILE A 63 -10.73 -7.92 -18.33
CA ILE A 63 -11.68 -6.92 -18.82
C ILE A 63 -11.81 -5.75 -17.83
N LEU A 64 -11.73 -4.52 -18.36
CA LEU A 64 -11.98 -3.27 -17.64
C LEU A 64 -13.02 -2.45 -18.41
N TYR A 65 -14.13 -2.11 -17.75
CA TYR A 65 -15.13 -1.20 -18.28
C TYR A 65 -15.15 0.09 -17.49
N SER A 66 -15.30 1.23 -18.16
CA SER A 66 -15.74 2.48 -17.57
C SER A 66 -17.25 2.65 -17.72
N LEU A 67 -17.86 3.32 -16.76
CA LEU A 67 -19.25 3.75 -16.79
C LEU A 67 -19.43 5.00 -15.93
N LYS A 68 -20.52 5.73 -16.13
CA LYS A 68 -20.88 6.88 -15.31
C LYS A 68 -21.58 6.46 -14.03
N THR A 69 -21.54 7.33 -13.03
CA THR A 69 -22.42 7.18 -11.87
C THR A 69 -23.84 7.64 -12.20
N GLN A 70 -24.85 7.08 -11.53
CA GLN A 70 -26.23 7.57 -11.62
C GLN A 70 -26.35 9.05 -11.21
N GLY A 71 -25.43 9.56 -10.39
CA GLY A 71 -25.37 10.94 -9.92
C GLY A 71 -24.63 11.92 -10.84
N GLY A 72 -24.12 11.50 -12.00
CA GLY A 72 -23.35 12.36 -12.91
C GLY A 72 -21.84 12.10 -12.91
N ASP A 73 -21.03 13.16 -13.02
CA ASP A 73 -19.62 13.28 -13.48
C ASP A 73 -18.56 12.31 -12.89
N GLY A 74 -18.93 11.41 -11.99
CA GLY A 74 -18.07 10.34 -11.51
C GLY A 74 -17.93 9.18 -12.51
N PHE A 75 -16.75 8.56 -12.51
CA PHE A 75 -16.50 7.31 -13.23
C PHE A 75 -16.43 6.14 -12.26
N ILE A 76 -17.07 5.04 -12.65
CA ILE A 76 -16.88 3.73 -12.03
C ILE A 76 -16.14 2.86 -13.04
N TYR A 77 -15.15 2.12 -12.57
CA TYR A 77 -14.56 1.04 -13.34
C TYR A 77 -14.97 -0.31 -12.77
N THR A 78 -15.38 -1.23 -13.62
CA THR A 78 -15.57 -2.65 -13.23
C THR A 78 -14.43 -3.48 -13.78
N LEU A 79 -13.74 -4.15 -12.88
CA LEU A 79 -12.57 -4.95 -13.17
C LEU A 79 -12.92 -6.43 -12.99
N ILE A 80 -12.91 -7.20 -14.06
CA ILE A 80 -13.34 -8.60 -14.03
C ILE A 80 -12.13 -9.51 -14.27
N GLU A 81 -11.85 -10.37 -13.30
CA GLU A 81 -10.77 -11.37 -13.35
C GLU A 81 -11.35 -12.78 -13.40
N HIS A 82 -10.96 -13.61 -14.36
CA HIS A 82 -11.35 -15.01 -14.42
C HIS A 82 -10.29 -15.95 -13.85
N GLN A 83 -10.70 -16.84 -12.94
CA GLN A 83 -9.83 -17.83 -12.33
C GLN A 83 -10.41 -19.24 -12.29
N SER A 84 -9.63 -20.19 -12.80
CA SER A 84 -9.92 -21.63 -12.73
C SER A 84 -9.18 -22.37 -11.60
N ARG A 85 -8.22 -21.72 -10.94
CA ARG A 85 -7.51 -22.23 -9.76
C ARG A 85 -7.55 -21.20 -8.65
N PRO A 86 -7.80 -21.60 -7.40
CA PRO A 86 -7.85 -20.65 -6.30
C PRO A 86 -6.43 -20.14 -6.00
N ASP A 87 -6.30 -18.82 -5.86
CA ASP A 87 -5.06 -18.14 -5.48
C ASP A 87 -5.25 -17.44 -4.13
N LYS A 88 -4.35 -17.73 -3.19
CA LYS A 88 -4.39 -17.19 -1.83
C LYS A 88 -4.29 -15.66 -1.80
N HIS A 89 -3.59 -15.06 -2.76
CA HIS A 89 -3.28 -13.62 -2.79
C HIS A 89 -4.16 -12.86 -3.79
N MET A 90 -5.33 -13.41 -4.14
CA MET A 90 -6.18 -12.82 -5.16
C MET A 90 -6.81 -11.50 -4.76
N ALA A 91 -7.17 -11.32 -3.49
CA ALA A 91 -7.69 -10.05 -3.02
C ALA A 91 -6.65 -8.93 -3.17
N PHE A 92 -5.40 -9.17 -2.73
CA PHE A 92 -4.32 -8.20 -2.93
C PHE A 92 -4.04 -7.92 -4.42
N ARG A 93 -4.13 -8.95 -5.27
CA ARG A 93 -3.97 -8.78 -6.72
C ARG A 93 -5.04 -7.88 -7.34
N LEU A 94 -6.31 -8.11 -7.01
CA LEU A 94 -7.43 -7.27 -7.44
C LEU A 94 -7.26 -5.81 -6.97
N MET A 95 -6.77 -5.59 -5.75
CA MET A 95 -6.47 -4.23 -5.29
C MET A 95 -5.37 -3.54 -6.08
N ARG A 96 -4.31 -4.26 -6.45
CA ARG A 96 -3.25 -3.70 -7.31
C ARG A 96 -3.80 -3.27 -8.67
N TYR A 97 -4.70 -4.05 -9.24
CA TYR A 97 -5.37 -3.69 -10.48
C TYR A 97 -6.29 -2.48 -10.31
N ALA A 98 -7.04 -2.42 -9.22
CA ALA A 98 -7.89 -1.26 -8.92
C ALA A 98 -7.06 0.03 -8.79
N ILE A 99 -5.94 -0.01 -8.07
CA ILE A 99 -5.01 1.13 -7.93
C ILE A 99 -4.40 1.51 -9.28
N ALA A 100 -4.04 0.54 -10.13
CA ALA A 100 -3.54 0.83 -11.47
C ALA A 100 -4.59 1.53 -12.35
N ALA A 101 -5.86 1.09 -12.30
CA ALA A 101 -6.95 1.75 -13.01
C ALA A 101 -7.21 3.17 -12.49
N MET A 102 -7.14 3.36 -11.16
CA MET A 102 -7.21 4.68 -10.51
C MET A 102 -6.08 5.61 -10.99
N GLN A 103 -4.84 5.12 -11.05
CA GLN A 103 -3.70 5.90 -11.54
C GLN A 103 -3.88 6.28 -13.01
N GLN A 104 -4.33 5.34 -13.85
CA GLN A 104 -4.59 5.60 -15.27
C GLN A 104 -5.65 6.68 -15.47
N HIS A 105 -6.66 6.73 -14.60
CA HIS A 105 -7.66 7.78 -14.61
C HIS A 105 -7.05 9.16 -14.35
N LEU A 106 -6.15 9.28 -13.36
CA LEU A 106 -5.42 10.52 -13.11
C LEU A 106 -4.49 10.89 -14.28
N ASP A 107 -3.77 9.91 -14.84
CA ASP A 107 -2.85 10.12 -15.97
C ASP A 107 -3.59 10.60 -17.23
N ALA A 108 -4.88 10.27 -17.37
CA ALA A 108 -5.73 10.77 -18.44
C ALA A 108 -6.15 12.26 -18.26
N GLY A 109 -5.74 12.91 -17.17
CA GLY A 109 -5.99 14.32 -16.89
C GLY A 109 -7.22 14.58 -16.03
N HIS A 110 -7.75 13.57 -15.35
CA HIS A 110 -8.83 13.74 -14.38
C HIS A 110 -8.29 14.19 -13.01
N ASP A 111 -9.01 15.10 -12.34
CA ASP A 111 -8.57 15.69 -11.06
C ASP A 111 -8.97 14.88 -9.82
N THR A 112 -9.83 13.87 -9.97
CA THR A 112 -10.36 13.05 -8.88
C THR A 112 -10.24 11.56 -9.17
N LEU A 113 -10.13 10.74 -8.12
CA LEU A 113 -10.12 9.28 -8.28
C LEU A 113 -11.49 8.72 -8.67
N PRO A 114 -11.53 7.68 -9.53
CA PRO A 114 -12.75 6.94 -9.81
C PRO A 114 -12.98 5.87 -8.73
N LEU A 115 -14.22 5.40 -8.59
CA LEU A 115 -14.47 4.15 -7.86
C LEU A 115 -14.12 2.97 -8.76
N VAL A 116 -13.44 1.96 -8.23
CA VAL A 116 -13.13 0.73 -8.97
C VAL A 116 -13.71 -0.46 -8.23
N ILE A 117 -14.56 -1.23 -8.89
CA ILE A 117 -15.25 -2.41 -8.38
C ILE A 117 -14.53 -3.66 -8.93
N PRO A 118 -13.67 -4.31 -8.13
CA PRO A 118 -13.08 -5.59 -8.50
C PRO A 118 -14.09 -6.73 -8.35
N ILE A 119 -14.20 -7.55 -9.38
CA ILE A 119 -15.07 -8.73 -9.44
C ILE A 119 -14.23 -9.94 -9.83
N LEU A 120 -14.22 -10.95 -8.96
CA LEU A 120 -13.61 -12.25 -9.27
C LEU A 120 -14.67 -13.18 -9.86
N PHE A 121 -14.49 -13.56 -11.12
CA PHE A 121 -15.21 -14.67 -11.73
C PHE A 121 -14.44 -15.97 -11.46
N TYR A 122 -14.93 -16.78 -10.52
CA TYR A 122 -14.27 -18.03 -10.14
C TYR A 122 -15.01 -19.25 -10.69
N GLN A 123 -14.28 -20.08 -11.44
CA GLN A 123 -14.76 -21.35 -12.00
C GLN A 123 -13.73 -22.45 -11.75
N GLY A 124 -13.32 -22.65 -10.49
CA GLY A 124 -12.36 -23.70 -10.14
C GLY A 124 -12.99 -24.97 -9.59
N GLN A 125 -12.20 -26.05 -9.56
CA GLN A 125 -12.61 -27.34 -8.99
C GLN A 125 -12.77 -27.29 -7.46
N THR A 126 -12.02 -26.43 -6.78
CA THR A 126 -12.14 -26.22 -5.33
C THR A 126 -13.33 -25.32 -5.05
N SER A 127 -14.43 -25.88 -4.55
CA SER A 127 -15.65 -25.12 -4.27
C SER A 127 -16.13 -25.34 -2.83
N PRO A 128 -16.55 -24.28 -2.11
CA PRO A 128 -16.53 -22.87 -2.52
C PRO A 128 -15.10 -22.30 -2.60
N TYR A 129 -14.95 -21.10 -3.16
CA TYR A 129 -13.66 -20.41 -3.20
C TYR A 129 -13.06 -20.30 -1.78
N PRO A 130 -11.82 -20.79 -1.54
CA PRO A 130 -11.35 -21.05 -0.17
C PRO A 130 -10.66 -19.86 0.52
N TYR A 131 -10.46 -18.72 -0.17
CA TYR A 131 -9.70 -17.59 0.35
C TYR A 131 -10.56 -16.32 0.52
N SER A 132 -10.13 -15.43 1.42
CA SER A 132 -10.78 -14.13 1.62
C SER A 132 -10.63 -13.24 0.39
N LEU A 133 -11.71 -12.55 -0.01
CA LEU A 133 -11.67 -11.47 -1.01
C LEU A 133 -11.42 -10.08 -0.40
N SER A 134 -11.21 -10.00 0.91
CA SER A 134 -10.72 -8.81 1.58
C SER A 134 -9.20 -8.90 1.76
N TRP A 135 -8.46 -8.07 1.03
CA TRP A 135 -6.99 -8.03 1.07
C TRP A 135 -6.45 -7.67 2.47
N LEU A 136 -7.23 -6.93 3.26
CA LEU A 136 -6.88 -6.59 4.64
C LEU A 136 -6.81 -7.82 5.57
N GLN A 137 -7.46 -8.93 5.21
CA GLN A 137 -7.37 -10.19 5.95
C GLN A 137 -6.06 -10.95 5.69
N GLU A 138 -5.26 -10.53 4.70
CA GLU A 138 -3.98 -11.16 4.39
C GLU A 138 -2.85 -10.71 5.34
N PHE A 139 -3.05 -9.64 6.11
CA PHE A 139 -2.09 -9.16 7.09
C PHE A 139 -2.07 -10.03 8.35
N ALA A 140 -0.90 -10.12 8.99
CA ALA A 140 -0.76 -10.80 10.28
C ALA A 140 -1.65 -10.19 11.39
N ASN A 141 -1.97 -8.89 11.28
CA ASN A 141 -2.93 -8.20 12.14
C ASN A 141 -3.95 -7.42 11.27
N PRO A 142 -5.09 -8.03 10.91
CA PRO A 142 -6.10 -7.39 10.06
C PRO A 142 -6.77 -6.15 10.66
N ALA A 143 -6.86 -6.07 11.99
CA ALA A 143 -7.45 -4.91 12.66
C ALA A 143 -6.55 -3.67 12.54
N LEU A 144 -5.24 -3.85 12.77
CA LEU A 144 -4.26 -2.78 12.56
C LEU A 144 -4.19 -2.36 11.08
N ALA A 145 -4.27 -3.31 10.15
CA ALA A 145 -4.31 -3.00 8.72
C ALA A 145 -5.52 -2.14 8.34
N ARG A 146 -6.72 -2.45 8.87
CA ARG A 146 -7.91 -1.61 8.66
C ARG A 146 -7.72 -0.21 9.20
N GLN A 147 -7.17 -0.07 10.41
CA GLN A 147 -6.90 1.24 11.00
C GLN A 147 -5.93 2.07 10.13
N LEU A 148 -4.86 1.44 9.64
CA LEU A 148 -3.84 2.13 8.84
C LEU A 148 -4.31 2.49 7.43
N TYR A 149 -5.03 1.59 6.75
CA TYR A 149 -5.37 1.75 5.33
C TYR A 149 -6.77 2.33 5.07
N CYS A 150 -7.59 2.51 6.11
CA CYS A 150 -8.88 3.20 6.02
C CYS A 150 -8.94 4.50 6.82
N GLY A 151 -7.87 4.87 7.53
CA GLY A 151 -7.72 6.16 8.21
C GLY A 151 -6.78 7.10 7.47
N ASP A 152 -6.54 8.27 8.05
CA ASP A 152 -5.57 9.22 7.54
C ASP A 152 -4.15 8.68 7.70
N PHE A 153 -3.32 8.88 6.67
CA PHE A 153 -1.90 8.57 6.77
C PHE A 153 -1.20 9.58 7.70
N PRO A 154 -0.18 9.13 8.46
CA PRO A 154 0.57 10.02 9.32
C PRO A 154 1.31 11.08 8.48
N LEU A 155 1.01 12.36 8.74
CA LEU A 155 1.68 13.51 8.13
C LEU A 155 2.72 14.07 9.10
N VAL A 156 3.97 14.20 8.63
CA VAL A 156 5.02 14.95 9.32
C VAL A 156 5.18 16.29 8.62
N ASP A 157 4.47 17.30 9.10
CA ASP A 157 4.53 18.67 8.57
C ASP A 157 5.54 19.52 9.34
N ILE A 158 6.79 19.53 8.89
CA ILE A 158 7.87 20.32 9.51
C ILE A 158 7.66 21.84 9.39
N THR A 159 6.73 22.31 8.56
CA THR A 159 6.52 23.75 8.36
C THR A 159 5.87 24.41 9.57
N VAL A 160 5.10 23.65 10.35
CA VAL A 160 4.41 24.12 11.55
C VAL A 160 5.14 23.80 12.86
N ILE A 161 6.17 22.94 12.82
CA ILE A 161 6.95 22.57 14.01
C ILE A 161 7.96 23.70 14.31
N PRO A 162 7.98 24.30 15.51
CA PRO A 162 8.98 25.28 15.89
C PRO A 162 10.42 24.76 15.79
N ASP A 163 11.38 25.62 15.44
CA ASP A 163 12.78 25.20 15.26
C ASP A 163 13.37 24.64 16.56
N ASP A 164 13.02 25.22 17.70
CA ASP A 164 13.47 24.76 19.02
C ASP A 164 12.98 23.33 19.34
N ASP A 165 11.79 22.97 18.87
CA ASP A 165 11.27 21.60 18.99
C ASP A 165 12.01 20.66 18.04
N ILE A 166 12.24 21.09 16.79
CA ILE A 166 13.04 20.35 15.80
C ILE A 166 14.45 20.08 16.33
N MET A 167 15.08 21.02 17.02
CA MET A 167 16.40 20.86 17.63
C MET A 167 16.46 19.67 18.63
N GLN A 168 15.32 19.23 19.18
CA GLN A 168 15.23 18.06 20.06
C GLN A 168 15.01 16.73 19.33
N HIS A 169 14.77 16.74 18.02
CA HIS A 169 14.49 15.54 17.19
C HIS A 169 15.74 14.67 16.94
N LYS A 170 16.75 14.76 17.80
CA LYS A 170 17.95 13.91 17.81
C LYS A 170 18.65 13.95 16.45
N ARG A 171 18.79 12.80 15.79
CA ARG A 171 19.58 12.66 14.56
C ARG A 171 18.88 13.18 13.30
N ILE A 172 17.56 13.37 13.34
CA ILE A 172 16.80 13.84 12.15
C ILE A 172 16.64 15.36 12.12
N ALA A 173 16.83 16.03 13.27
CA ALA A 173 16.74 17.48 13.45
C ALA A 173 17.46 18.29 12.36
N LEU A 174 18.66 17.84 11.96
CA LEU A 174 19.44 18.55 10.94
C LEU A 174 18.76 18.48 9.56
N LEU A 175 18.22 17.32 9.19
CA LEU A 175 17.48 17.19 7.92
C LEU A 175 16.22 18.04 7.96
N GLU A 176 15.49 18.01 9.08
CA GLU A 176 14.24 18.75 9.24
C GLU A 176 14.45 20.26 9.17
N LEU A 177 15.43 20.83 9.88
CA LEU A 177 15.75 22.25 9.77
C LEU A 177 16.17 22.62 8.35
N LEU A 178 17.08 21.85 7.73
CA LEU A 178 17.52 22.16 6.37
C LEU A 178 16.36 22.12 5.37
N GLN A 179 15.46 21.15 5.48
CA GLN A 179 14.29 21.04 4.61
C GLN A 179 13.27 22.15 4.87
N LYS A 180 13.00 22.48 6.13
CA LYS A 180 12.06 23.53 6.52
C LYS A 180 12.46 24.88 5.91
N HIS A 181 13.75 25.16 5.89
CA HIS A 181 14.27 26.45 5.45
C HIS A 181 14.90 26.43 4.05
N ILE A 182 14.72 25.36 3.26
CA ILE A 182 15.38 25.20 1.95
C ILE A 182 15.09 26.34 0.94
N ARG A 183 13.97 27.06 1.15
CA ARG A 183 13.55 28.19 0.31
C ARG A 183 13.95 29.56 0.88
N GLN A 184 14.53 29.62 2.08
CA GLN A 184 15.04 30.87 2.64
C GLN A 184 16.30 31.30 1.92
N ARG A 185 16.39 32.60 1.59
CA ARG A 185 17.54 33.16 0.87
C ARG A 185 18.75 33.38 1.75
N ASP A 186 18.54 33.56 3.05
CA ASP A 186 19.62 33.80 4.00
C ASP A 186 19.80 32.60 4.93
N LEU A 187 20.75 31.74 4.57
CA LEU A 187 21.11 30.57 5.36
C LEU A 187 21.94 30.94 6.60
N ALA A 188 22.38 32.20 6.73
CA ALA A 188 23.21 32.64 7.85
C ALA A 188 22.46 32.57 9.19
N GLU A 189 21.14 32.77 9.16
CA GLU A 189 20.27 32.68 10.34
C GLU A 189 20.24 31.27 10.95
N LEU A 190 20.52 30.24 10.14
CA LEU A 190 20.49 28.82 10.54
C LEU A 190 21.86 28.27 10.92
N LEU A 191 22.94 29.01 10.66
CA LEU A 191 24.32 28.53 10.85
C LEU A 191 24.55 28.02 12.29
N ASN A 192 24.04 28.75 13.28
CA ASN A 192 24.21 28.38 14.68
C ASN A 192 23.50 27.06 15.01
N GLN A 193 22.25 26.90 14.58
CA GLN A 193 21.47 25.67 14.81
C GLN A 193 22.11 24.48 14.08
N VAL A 194 22.52 24.66 12.83
CA VAL A 194 23.20 23.62 12.03
C VAL A 194 24.52 23.20 12.67
N VAL A 195 25.36 24.14 13.08
CA VAL A 195 26.63 23.84 13.76
C VAL A 195 26.39 23.11 15.08
N THR A 196 25.42 23.54 15.89
CA THR A 196 25.06 22.87 17.13
C THR A 196 24.65 21.42 16.89
N LEU A 197 23.79 21.16 15.90
CA LEU A 197 23.35 19.80 15.58
C LEU A 197 24.47 18.93 15.03
N LEU A 198 25.36 19.49 14.20
CA LEU A 198 26.54 18.77 13.71
C LEU A 198 27.46 18.39 14.87
N LEU A 199 27.78 19.31 15.78
CA LEU A 199 28.62 19.04 16.95
C LEU A 199 27.99 17.97 17.86
N ALA A 200 26.68 18.07 18.14
CA ALA A 200 25.95 17.04 18.89
C ALA A 200 26.03 15.66 18.21
N GLY A 201 25.90 15.60 16.88
CA GLY A 201 26.05 14.38 16.09
C GLY A 201 27.49 13.82 16.06
N TYR A 202 28.51 14.69 16.10
CA TYR A 202 29.92 14.31 16.20
C TYR A 202 30.23 13.69 17.58
N HIS A 203 29.70 14.26 18.67
CA HIS A 203 29.86 13.71 20.01
C HIS A 203 29.17 12.35 20.16
N TYR A 204 28.00 12.16 19.54
CA TYR A 204 27.33 10.87 19.47
C TYR A 204 28.19 9.80 18.77
N ARG A 205 28.92 10.18 17.72
CA ARG A 205 29.80 9.28 16.94
C ARG A 205 31.11 8.95 17.69
N LYS A 206 31.64 9.88 18.49
CA LYS A 206 32.82 9.66 19.36
C LYS A 206 32.49 8.82 20.60
N ALA A 207 31.33 9.00 21.20
CA ALA A 207 30.89 8.19 22.35
C ALA A 207 30.57 6.72 21.97
N GLY A 208 30.31 6.45 20.70
CA GLY A 208 30.23 5.09 20.14
C GLY A 208 31.57 4.48 19.74
N ALA A 209 32.69 5.19 19.92
CA ALA A 209 34.04 4.75 19.58
C ALA A 209 34.97 4.76 20.81
N LEU A 210 34.72 3.77 21.68
CA LEU A 210 35.64 3.01 22.56
C LEU A 210 36.34 3.70 23.76
N PRO A 211 36.72 2.89 24.76
CA PRO A 211 38.16 2.57 24.89
C PRO A 211 38.50 1.08 24.83
N ASP A 212 39.61 0.81 24.15
CA ASP A 212 40.42 -0.40 24.17
C ASP A 212 40.99 -0.70 25.58
N GLU A 213 40.14 -1.08 26.53
CA GLU A 213 40.58 -1.60 27.83
C GLU A 213 39.81 -2.87 28.17
N LEU A 214 40.30 -3.99 27.61
CA LEU A 214 40.31 -5.31 28.24
C LEU A 214 41.41 -6.15 27.56
N TYR A 215 42.65 -5.68 27.70
CA TYR A 215 43.81 -6.56 27.64
C TYR A 215 43.76 -7.47 28.88
N VAL A 216 43.49 -8.76 28.67
CA VAL A 216 43.77 -9.81 29.66
C VAL A 216 44.73 -10.80 29.02
N PRO A 217 45.97 -10.96 29.52
CA PRO A 217 46.88 -11.96 29.00
C PRO A 217 46.61 -13.32 29.65
N GLY A 218 46.51 -14.35 28.81
CA GLY A 218 46.99 -15.70 29.14
C GLY A 218 45.99 -16.72 29.70
N GLY A 219 45.72 -17.75 28.89
CA GLY A 219 45.89 -19.16 29.31
C GLY A 219 44.64 -19.99 29.62
N GLY A 220 44.49 -21.10 28.86
CA GLY A 220 43.93 -22.34 29.39
C GLY A 220 42.66 -22.87 28.72
N ASP A 221 42.83 -23.97 27.97
CA ASP A 221 41.78 -24.84 27.43
C ASP A 221 40.71 -25.27 28.45
N THR A 222 39.44 -25.41 28.02
CA THR A 222 38.62 -26.65 28.14
C THR A 222 37.20 -26.49 27.53
N LYS A 223 36.61 -27.66 27.22
CA LYS A 223 35.55 -28.02 26.25
C LYS A 223 34.08 -27.62 26.58
N PRO A 224 33.12 -27.84 25.64
CA PRO A 224 31.77 -27.26 25.68
C PRO A 224 30.69 -28.19 26.27
N GLY A 225 29.60 -27.60 26.79
CA GLY A 225 28.39 -28.37 27.14
C GLY A 225 27.18 -27.51 27.57
N GLY A 226 26.05 -27.72 26.90
CA GLY A 226 24.70 -27.64 27.49
C GLY A 226 23.89 -26.35 27.30
N PRO A 227 22.53 -26.44 27.19
CA PRO A 227 21.70 -25.49 26.45
C PRO A 227 21.20 -24.31 27.28
N VAL A 228 20.99 -23.15 26.64
CA VAL A 228 20.35 -21.98 27.25
C VAL A 228 18.88 -21.91 26.82
N ASN A 229 18.01 -21.83 27.81
CA ASN A 229 16.57 -21.67 27.72
C ASN A 229 16.25 -20.17 27.83
N HIS A 230 15.49 -19.58 26.91
CA HIS A 230 15.01 -18.20 27.03
C HIS A 230 13.49 -18.11 26.87
N SER A 231 12.81 -18.04 28.02
CA SER A 231 11.49 -17.47 28.22
C SER A 231 11.60 -15.97 28.54
N GLY A 232 10.68 -15.15 27.99
CA GLY A 232 10.47 -13.73 28.33
C GLY A 232 11.40 -12.79 27.54
N ILE A 233 10.93 -11.73 26.89
CA ILE A 233 10.17 -10.61 27.46
C ILE A 233 9.17 -10.07 26.43
N ALA A 234 7.95 -9.86 26.90
CA ALA A 234 6.88 -9.14 26.23
C ALA A 234 6.91 -7.63 26.59
N SER A 235 6.39 -6.81 25.65
CA SER A 235 5.64 -5.56 25.86
C SER A 235 6.40 -4.36 26.50
N ALA A 236 6.13 -3.09 26.21
CA ALA A 236 4.94 -2.46 25.64
C ALA A 236 5.32 -1.08 25.07
N ALA A 237 4.71 -0.71 23.93
CA ALA A 237 4.53 0.69 23.55
C ALA A 237 3.02 0.94 23.46
N THR A 238 2.46 1.53 24.52
CA THR A 238 1.07 1.96 24.60
C THR A 238 0.92 3.30 23.89
N TRP A 239 0.20 3.32 22.77
CA TRP A 239 -0.29 4.56 22.14
C TRP A 239 -1.58 4.97 22.84
N ARG A 240 -1.59 6.15 23.46
CA ARG A 240 -2.79 6.73 24.08
C ARG A 240 -3.68 7.32 23.00
N HIS A 241 -4.95 6.91 23.02
CA HIS A 241 -6.04 7.60 22.37
C HIS A 241 -6.15 9.03 22.92
N ALA A 242 -6.28 10.01 22.02
CA ALA A 242 -6.85 11.31 22.33
C ALA A 242 -8.25 11.33 21.70
N ASP A 243 -9.26 11.05 22.52
CA ASP A 243 -10.58 11.63 22.34
C ASP A 243 -10.51 13.06 22.88
N ASP A 244 -10.86 14.05 22.07
CA ASP A 244 -11.66 15.16 22.58
C ASP A 244 -12.55 15.74 21.47
N HIS A 245 -13.80 15.99 21.85
CA HIS A 245 -14.91 16.41 21.02
C HIS A 245 -14.88 17.91 20.71
N ARG A 246 -15.36 18.28 19.51
CA ARG A 246 -16.44 19.26 19.30
C ARG A 246 -16.96 19.25 17.87
#